data_AF-A0A2K3CUR1-F1
#
_entry.id   AF-A0A2K3CUR1-F1
#
_cell.length_a   1.000
_cell.length_b   1.000
_cell.length_c   1.000
_cell.angle_alpha   90.00
_cell.angle_beta   90.00
_cell.angle_gamma   90.00
#
_symmetry.space_group_name_H-M   'P 1'
#
loop_
_entity.id
_entity.type
_entity.pdbx_description
1 polymer ?
#
loop_
_entity_poly.entity_id
_entity_poly.type
_entity_poly.pdbx_seq_one_letter_code
_entity_poly.pdbx_strand_id
1 'polypeptide(L)'
;MAQAITNLRAVSAGTCSGANHSQLPPPPAAWLPACLAHPPLLASSPCPVPRFAPHPQSPALAPRSQRLVCSAAPRPWRPSIDDIDSISWGGRAKVRGTGSRKIPHRLNAEERGLYDMAKKKGYVAVRGTAYRKERHGNPLPNVYRQWCDAKAQLCVVVEQDRTGSAPGGDQVVVDLAPLRREATEQVEAALAALAAECGLRRVPYQERPLDALPWNILADWVEGEEDEEEEGEKVEEVEASAPAAQEQRRRQQQEPMSAAELEAVRAAVAAQAAAVRQLKDSGLGNKAPEVVAAVEQLMQLKAELQQAEAAVAAADASPAPVSAAVDTHPLADTAPTSPSSSSSSSPSAPSPSPSAPAASAPEAPAASATTATAVAGGDGPSDDGDAAVLLPAPRRSPVEHYYSLPIWRIHAVPLFYQGERAAAKAFAAAAVKTAAAALGSAAAGGGGGGKGAGAPRAVKRTDAKEVLKQSRKAPIYR
;
A
#
# COMPACT_ATOMS: atom_id res chain seq x y z
N MET A 1 -64.52 -46.64 -22.76
CA MET A 1 -63.12 -47.11 -22.82
C MET A 1 -62.32 -46.22 -21.89
N ALA A 2 -62.36 -46.52 -20.59
CA ALA A 2 -61.39 -47.34 -19.82
C ALA A 2 -60.24 -46.47 -19.26
N GLN A 3 -60.37 -46.07 -17.99
CA GLN A 3 -59.51 -46.47 -16.83
C GLN A 3 -58.36 -45.46 -16.61
N ALA A 4 -58.33 -44.68 -15.52
CA ALA A 4 -57.95 -45.05 -14.15
C ALA A 4 -56.51 -45.58 -14.06
N ILE A 5 -55.66 -44.95 -13.23
CA ILE A 5 -54.79 -45.61 -12.22
C ILE A 5 -54.07 -44.54 -11.37
N THR A 6 -54.19 -44.78 -10.07
CA THR A 6 -53.66 -44.14 -8.88
C THR A 6 -52.26 -44.65 -8.52
N ASN A 7 -51.68 -44.11 -7.42
CA ASN A 7 -50.73 -44.73 -6.47
C ASN A 7 -49.22 -44.64 -6.75
N LEU A 8 -48.30 -44.72 -5.77
CA LEU A 8 -48.18 -44.51 -4.30
C LEU A 8 -46.76 -45.07 -3.97
N ARG A 9 -46.19 -44.67 -2.82
CA ARG A 9 -44.99 -45.20 -2.10
C ARG A 9 -43.64 -44.59 -2.49
N ALA A 10 -42.83 -43.99 -1.61
CA ALA A 10 -42.46 -44.21 -0.20
C ALA A 10 -41.31 -45.22 0.02
N VAL A 11 -40.36 -44.77 0.86
CA VAL A 11 -39.36 -45.50 1.67
C VAL A 11 -38.17 -46.13 0.94
N SER A 12 -36.96 -45.65 1.24
CA SER A 12 -35.97 -46.46 1.98
C SER A 12 -34.75 -45.63 2.38
N ALA A 13 -34.51 -45.58 3.70
CA ALA A 13 -33.23 -45.21 4.29
C ALA A 13 -32.29 -46.42 4.18
N GLY A 14 -31.14 -46.23 3.53
CA GLY A 14 -30.08 -47.22 3.43
C GLY A 14 -28.85 -46.78 4.22
N THR A 15 -28.69 -47.32 5.42
CA THR A 15 -27.43 -47.36 6.17
C THR A 15 -26.45 -48.30 5.48
N CYS A 16 -25.27 -47.79 5.11
CA CYS A 16 -24.14 -48.61 4.69
C CYS A 16 -22.99 -48.43 5.70
N SER A 17 -22.93 -49.39 6.62
CA SER A 17 -21.73 -49.70 7.40
C SER A 17 -20.77 -50.47 6.49
N GLY A 18 -19.49 -50.11 6.48
CA GLY A 18 -18.48 -50.73 5.62
C GLY A 18 -17.08 -50.32 6.03
N ALA A 19 -16.56 -51.00 7.05
CA ALA A 19 -15.20 -50.89 7.54
C ALA A 19 -14.18 -51.30 6.47
N ASN A 20 -13.08 -50.53 6.37
CA ASN A 20 -11.77 -51.04 5.95
C ASN A 20 -10.69 -50.12 6.51
N HIS A 21 -10.27 -50.39 7.74
CA HIS A 21 -9.01 -49.90 8.28
C HIS A 21 -7.89 -50.81 7.79
N SER A 22 -7.21 -50.39 6.73
CA SER A 22 -5.90 -50.95 6.37
C SER A 22 -4.89 -50.49 7.42
N GLN A 23 -4.48 -51.41 8.27
CA GLN A 23 -3.33 -51.28 9.17
C GLN A 23 -2.06 -51.10 8.32
N LEU A 24 -1.41 -49.95 8.48
CA LEU A 24 -0.02 -49.75 8.07
C LEU A 24 0.90 -50.30 9.18
N PRO A 25 2.01 -50.98 8.83
CA PRO A 25 2.99 -51.43 9.81
C PRO A 25 3.76 -50.25 10.42
N PRO A 26 4.15 -50.32 11.70
CA PRO A 26 4.94 -49.28 12.36
C PRO A 26 6.37 -49.23 11.80
N PRO A 27 7.02 -48.04 11.75
CA PRO A 27 8.42 -47.92 11.37
C PRO A 27 9.35 -48.51 12.45
N PRO A 28 10.53 -49.03 12.06
CA PRO A 28 11.51 -49.57 13.01
C PRO A 28 12.12 -48.46 13.87
N ALA A 29 12.33 -48.80 15.14
CA ALA A 29 12.96 -47.96 16.15
C ALA A 29 14.40 -47.61 15.77
N ALA A 30 14.61 -46.35 15.37
CA ALA A 30 15.93 -45.79 15.18
C ALA A 30 16.55 -45.41 16.53
N TRP A 31 17.81 -45.76 16.67
CA TRP A 31 18.60 -45.72 17.89
C TRP A 31 18.91 -44.28 18.32
N LEU A 32 18.80 -44.03 19.63
CA LEU A 32 19.37 -42.86 20.29
C LEU A 32 20.89 -43.06 20.43
N PRO A 33 21.75 -42.17 19.91
CA PRO A 33 23.12 -42.09 20.38
C PRO A 33 23.15 -41.31 21.69
N ALA A 34 23.66 -42.00 22.70
CA ALA A 34 24.03 -41.46 23.99
C ALA A 34 25.21 -40.47 23.87
N CYS A 35 25.17 -39.46 24.75
CA CYS A 35 26.31 -38.86 25.44
C CYS A 35 27.54 -38.41 24.63
N LEU A 36 27.73 -37.08 24.49
CA LEU A 36 29.05 -36.48 24.60
C LEU A 36 29.01 -35.12 25.35
N ALA A 37 29.57 -35.18 26.56
CA ALA A 37 30.36 -34.20 27.30
C ALA A 37 30.19 -32.69 27.05
N HIS A 38 29.79 -31.98 28.10
CA HIS A 38 30.08 -30.56 28.33
C HIS A 38 31.57 -30.34 28.64
N PRO A 39 32.21 -29.27 28.12
CA PRO A 39 33.50 -28.80 28.63
C PRO A 39 33.33 -27.98 29.93
N PRO A 40 34.35 -27.97 30.80
CA PRO A 40 34.30 -27.36 32.12
C PRO A 40 34.40 -25.83 32.07
N LEU A 41 33.66 -25.18 32.98
CA LEU A 41 33.76 -23.77 33.31
C LEU A 41 35.14 -23.48 33.92
N LEU A 42 35.96 -22.70 33.21
CA LEU A 42 37.14 -22.06 33.77
C LEU A 42 36.71 -20.91 34.69
N ALA A 43 36.95 -21.11 35.99
CA ALA A 43 36.89 -20.08 37.00
C ALA A 43 37.94 -19.00 36.69
N SER A 44 37.47 -17.79 36.41
CA SER A 44 38.30 -16.59 36.32
C SER A 44 38.37 -15.93 37.70
N SER A 45 39.59 -15.78 38.20
CA SER A 45 39.95 -15.15 39.46
C SER A 45 39.50 -13.68 39.52
N PRO A 46 39.14 -13.17 40.72
CA PRO A 46 38.90 -11.74 40.93
C PRO A 46 40.23 -10.98 40.99
N CYS A 47 40.45 -10.07 40.04
CA CYS A 47 41.53 -9.08 40.14
C CYS A 47 41.22 -8.06 41.27
N PRO A 48 42.18 -7.74 42.15
CA PRO A 48 42.00 -6.70 43.16
C PRO A 48 42.05 -5.32 42.50
N VAL A 49 40.93 -4.61 42.54
CA VAL A 49 40.82 -3.22 42.09
C VAL A 49 41.50 -2.32 43.14
N PRO A 50 42.42 -1.42 42.76
CA PRO A 50 43.04 -0.51 43.70
C PRO A 50 42.01 0.49 44.25
N ARG A 51 41.89 0.54 45.58
CA ARG A 51 41.17 1.57 46.33
C ARG A 51 41.87 2.91 46.12
N PHE A 52 41.36 3.72 45.19
CA PHE A 52 41.65 5.15 45.16
C PHE A 52 40.81 5.84 46.25
N ALA A 53 41.50 6.52 47.16
CA ALA A 53 40.89 7.35 48.19
C ALA A 53 40.13 8.52 47.53
N PRO A 54 38.90 8.84 48.00
CA PRO A 54 38.14 9.95 47.45
C PRO A 54 38.78 11.28 47.85
N HIS A 55 39.12 12.10 46.86
CA HIS A 55 39.37 13.52 47.05
C HIS A 55 38.11 14.20 47.61
N PRO A 56 38.23 15.15 48.56
CA PRO A 56 37.12 15.97 49.01
C PRO A 56 36.63 16.83 47.83
N GLN A 57 35.54 16.39 47.20
CA GLN A 57 34.87 17.13 46.15
C GLN A 57 34.22 18.38 46.75
N SER A 58 34.57 19.54 46.19
CA SER A 58 33.81 20.78 46.34
C SER A 58 32.31 20.52 46.16
N PRO A 59 31.43 21.25 46.87
CA PRO A 59 29.98 21.10 46.74
C PRO A 59 29.55 21.50 45.32
N ALA A 60 29.56 20.52 44.41
CA ALA A 60 28.98 20.64 43.10
C ALA A 60 27.48 20.90 43.30
N LEU A 61 27.06 22.12 42.99
CA LEU A 61 25.67 22.49 42.80
C LEU A 61 25.02 21.39 41.94
N ALA A 62 24.21 20.54 42.58
CA ALA A 62 23.45 19.52 41.90
C ALA A 62 22.74 20.20 40.72
N PRO A 63 22.94 19.74 39.48
CA PRO A 63 22.25 20.33 38.35
C PRO A 63 20.76 20.26 38.70
N ARG A 64 20.15 21.44 38.89
CA ARG A 64 18.72 21.59 39.04
C ARG A 64 18.14 20.76 37.91
N SER A 65 17.59 19.60 38.27
CA SER A 65 16.87 18.73 37.36
C SER A 65 15.73 19.59 36.85
N GLN A 66 15.98 20.25 35.72
CA GLN A 66 14.95 20.87 34.91
C GLN A 66 14.09 19.69 34.54
N ARG A 67 13.03 19.47 35.32
CA ARG A 67 11.91 18.66 34.88
C ARG A 67 11.50 19.31 33.59
N LEU A 68 11.98 18.76 32.48
CA LEU A 68 11.45 19.03 31.15
C LEU A 68 9.96 18.84 31.34
N VAL A 69 9.26 19.97 31.44
CA VAL A 69 7.81 19.98 31.45
C VAL A 69 7.50 19.46 30.06
N CYS A 70 7.18 18.17 29.95
CA CYS A 70 6.75 17.57 28.70
C CYS A 70 5.48 18.31 28.30
N SER A 71 5.64 19.40 27.55
CA SER A 71 4.57 20.08 26.86
C SER A 71 3.82 18.98 26.13
N ALA A 72 2.55 18.76 26.50
CA ALA A 72 1.75 17.70 25.91
C ALA A 72 1.81 17.88 24.39
N ALA A 73 2.41 16.91 23.69
CA ALA A 73 2.56 16.98 22.24
C ALA A 73 1.18 17.30 21.63
N PRO A 74 1.11 18.18 20.62
CA PRO A 74 -0.15 18.55 20.01
C PRO A 74 -0.88 17.29 19.57
N ARG A 75 -2.18 17.20 19.85
CA ARG A 75 -2.97 16.06 19.40
C ARG A 75 -2.92 16.03 17.87
N PRO A 76 -2.59 14.88 17.25
CA PRO A 76 -2.54 14.82 15.79
C PRO A 76 -3.90 15.17 15.22
N TRP A 77 -3.91 16.02 14.19
CA TRP A 77 -5.14 16.36 13.50
C TRP A 77 -5.73 15.11 12.85
N ARG A 78 -7.05 14.90 13.03
CA ARG A 78 -7.79 13.79 12.43
C ARG A 78 -9.07 14.33 11.79
N PRO A 79 -9.43 13.84 10.60
CA PRO A 79 -10.69 14.21 9.98
C PRO A 79 -11.90 13.71 10.79
N SER A 80 -13.02 14.41 10.67
CA SER A 80 -14.29 13.95 11.25
C SER A 80 -14.81 12.73 10.49
N ILE A 81 -15.47 11.80 11.20
CA ILE A 81 -16.14 10.65 10.59
C ILE A 81 -17.23 11.12 9.61
N ASP A 82 -17.94 12.21 9.94
CA ASP A 82 -18.99 12.77 9.08
C ASP A 82 -18.40 13.31 7.76
N ASP A 83 -17.20 13.90 7.80
CA ASP A 83 -16.53 14.39 6.59
C ASP A 83 -16.15 13.23 5.67
N ILE A 84 -15.64 12.14 6.25
CA ILE A 84 -15.27 10.95 5.48
C ILE A 84 -16.52 10.29 4.87
N ASP A 85 -17.60 10.17 5.65
CA ASP A 85 -18.85 9.62 5.16
C ASP A 85 -19.46 10.54 4.07
N SER A 86 -19.36 11.87 4.19
CA SER A 86 -19.74 12.83 3.14
C SER A 86 -18.93 12.64 1.86
N ILE A 87 -17.59 12.59 1.96
CA ILE A 87 -16.70 12.40 0.82
C ILE A 87 -16.97 11.06 0.13
N SER A 88 -17.28 10.00 0.90
CA SER A 88 -17.59 8.68 0.34
C SER A 88 -18.83 8.67 -0.57
N TRP A 89 -19.77 9.61 -0.36
CA TRP A 89 -20.93 9.83 -1.25
C TRP A 89 -20.59 10.70 -2.48
N GLY A 90 -19.40 11.31 -2.52
CA GLY A 90 -19.05 12.37 -3.46
C GLY A 90 -19.47 13.76 -2.99
N GLY A 91 -19.83 13.92 -1.71
CA GLY A 91 -20.08 15.21 -1.09
C GLY A 91 -18.79 15.97 -0.81
N ARG A 92 -18.93 17.25 -0.45
CA ARG A 92 -17.79 18.08 0.01
C ARG A 92 -17.50 17.77 1.48
N ALA A 93 -16.23 17.78 1.86
CA ALA A 93 -15.80 17.77 3.26
C ALA A 93 -16.05 19.14 3.88
N LYS A 94 -16.33 19.21 5.19
CA LYS A 94 -16.39 20.49 5.90
C LYS A 94 -15.01 21.11 6.07
N VAL A 95 -14.00 20.29 6.34
CA VAL A 95 -12.61 20.73 6.51
C VAL A 95 -11.81 20.53 5.22
N ARG A 96 -11.15 21.60 4.74
CA ARG A 96 -10.24 21.55 3.58
C ARG A 96 -9.09 20.57 3.89
N GLY A 97 -8.72 19.74 2.92
CA GLY A 97 -7.63 18.77 3.05
C GLY A 97 -8.04 17.39 3.59
N THR A 98 -9.27 17.20 4.08
CA THR A 98 -9.75 15.86 4.48
C THR A 98 -9.69 14.87 3.31
N GLY A 99 -10.13 15.30 2.12
CA GLY A 99 -10.00 14.55 0.87
C GLY A 99 -9.03 15.20 -0.11
N SER A 100 -8.61 14.43 -1.11
CA SER A 100 -7.81 14.89 -2.25
C SER A 100 -8.57 14.66 -3.55
N ARG A 101 -8.49 15.60 -4.50
CA ARG A 101 -9.05 15.45 -5.86
C ARG A 101 -8.28 14.42 -6.69
N LYS A 102 -6.97 14.26 -6.43
CA LYS A 102 -6.08 13.30 -7.12
C LYS A 102 -6.34 11.84 -6.68
N ILE A 103 -7.00 11.62 -5.54
CA ILE A 103 -7.28 10.28 -5.01
C ILE A 103 -8.80 10.03 -5.07
N PRO A 104 -9.26 8.90 -5.65
CA PRO A 104 -10.68 8.61 -5.70
C PRO A 104 -11.20 8.22 -4.31
N HIS A 105 -12.29 8.87 -3.87
CA HIS A 105 -12.97 8.55 -2.61
C HIS A 105 -14.45 8.20 -2.78
N ARG A 106 -15.05 8.43 -3.95
CA ARG A 106 -16.48 8.19 -4.15
C ARG A 106 -16.76 6.70 -4.36
N LEU A 107 -17.58 6.12 -3.49
CA LEU A 107 -17.98 4.71 -3.54
C LEU A 107 -19.20 4.49 -4.45
N ASN A 108 -19.25 3.34 -5.11
CA ASN A 108 -20.47 2.85 -5.77
C ASN A 108 -21.42 2.15 -4.76
N ALA A 109 -22.58 1.67 -5.20
CA ALA A 109 -23.56 1.04 -4.32
C ALA A 109 -23.07 -0.27 -3.67
N GLU A 110 -22.28 -1.08 -4.40
CA GLU A 110 -21.75 -2.35 -3.90
C GLU A 110 -20.64 -2.11 -2.86
N GLU A 111 -19.68 -1.25 -3.18
CA GLU A 111 -18.59 -0.79 -2.31
C GLU A 111 -19.14 -0.16 -1.04
N ARG A 112 -20.28 0.55 -1.14
CA ARG A 112 -20.95 1.12 0.03
C ARG A 112 -21.40 0.05 1.02
N GLY A 113 -22.03 -1.01 0.52
CA GLY A 113 -22.40 -2.16 1.34
C GLY A 113 -21.17 -2.81 2.00
N LEU A 114 -20.06 -2.94 1.26
CA LEU A 114 -18.79 -3.45 1.79
C LEU A 114 -18.19 -2.52 2.87
N TYR A 115 -18.22 -1.21 2.65
CA TYR A 115 -17.74 -0.19 3.58
C TYR A 115 -18.53 -0.19 4.89
N ASP A 116 -19.86 -0.23 4.82
CA ASP A 116 -20.70 -0.27 6.03
C ASP A 116 -20.53 -1.58 6.81
N MET A 117 -20.29 -2.71 6.11
CA MET A 117 -19.88 -3.96 6.77
C MET A 117 -18.50 -3.84 7.39
N ALA A 118 -17.54 -3.18 6.73
CA ALA A 118 -16.18 -3.02 7.23
C ALA A 118 -16.14 -2.16 8.50
N LYS A 119 -16.97 -1.12 8.59
CA LYS A 119 -17.15 -0.31 9.81
C LYS A 119 -17.58 -1.15 11.02
N LYS A 120 -18.43 -2.17 10.78
CA LYS A 120 -18.93 -3.09 11.83
C LYS A 120 -17.91 -4.19 12.17
N LYS A 121 -17.22 -4.73 11.16
CA LYS A 121 -16.29 -5.86 11.31
C LYS A 121 -14.90 -5.45 11.79
N GLY A 122 -14.48 -4.21 11.52
CA GLY A 122 -13.13 -3.74 11.79
C GLY A 122 -12.09 -4.13 10.72
N TYR A 123 -12.52 -4.65 9.58
CA TYR A 123 -11.67 -4.87 8.40
C TYR A 123 -12.50 -4.81 7.12
N VAL A 124 -11.86 -4.44 6.00
CA VAL A 124 -12.49 -4.50 4.68
C VAL A 124 -12.01 -5.74 3.93
N ALA A 125 -12.91 -6.43 3.26
CA ALA A 125 -12.59 -7.56 2.40
C ALA A 125 -12.95 -7.22 0.96
N VAL A 126 -11.95 -7.29 0.08
CA VAL A 126 -12.07 -6.95 -1.33
C VAL A 126 -11.70 -8.15 -2.18
N ARG A 127 -12.27 -8.26 -3.40
CA ARG A 127 -11.86 -9.29 -4.36
C ARG A 127 -10.79 -8.71 -5.29
N GLY A 128 -9.65 -9.39 -5.41
CA GLY A 128 -8.47 -8.86 -6.09
C GLY A 128 -7.95 -7.59 -5.40
N THR A 129 -7.52 -6.61 -6.19
CA THR A 129 -6.92 -5.35 -5.71
C THR A 129 -7.94 -4.24 -5.38
N ALA A 130 -9.24 -4.48 -5.60
CA ALA A 130 -10.29 -3.46 -5.58
C ALA A 130 -10.12 -2.31 -6.58
N TYR A 131 -9.25 -2.47 -7.60
CA TYR A 131 -8.99 -1.42 -8.58
C TYR A 131 -10.15 -1.19 -9.54
N ARG A 132 -10.51 0.09 -9.69
CA ARG A 132 -11.54 0.56 -10.61
C ARG A 132 -10.91 1.27 -11.80
N LYS A 133 -11.22 0.78 -13.00
CA LYS A 133 -10.70 1.34 -14.24
C LYS A 133 -11.23 2.74 -14.52
N GLU A 134 -12.50 2.99 -14.19
CA GLU A 134 -13.21 4.24 -14.51
C GLU A 134 -12.83 5.43 -13.62
N ARG A 135 -12.18 5.20 -12.47
CA ARG A 135 -11.76 6.26 -11.52
C ARG A 135 -10.28 6.17 -11.14
N HIS A 136 -9.51 5.33 -11.85
CA HIS A 136 -8.07 5.14 -11.68
C HIS A 136 -7.64 5.02 -10.21
N GLY A 137 -8.07 3.94 -9.54
CA GLY A 137 -7.62 3.65 -8.18
C GLY A 137 -8.59 2.80 -7.37
N ASN A 138 -8.38 2.81 -6.04
CA ASN A 138 -9.02 1.89 -5.11
C ASN A 138 -9.86 2.69 -4.08
N PRO A 139 -11.04 3.21 -4.44
CA PRO A 139 -11.75 4.17 -3.59
C PRO A 139 -12.21 3.55 -2.27
N LEU A 140 -12.61 2.27 -2.26
CA LEU A 140 -13.04 1.58 -1.06
C LEU A 140 -11.92 1.48 0.01
N PRO A 141 -10.73 0.91 -0.29
CA PRO A 141 -9.60 0.96 0.64
C PRO A 141 -9.17 2.38 1.02
N ASN A 142 -9.21 3.35 0.10
CA ASN A 142 -8.83 4.74 0.38
C ASN A 142 -9.72 5.38 1.45
N VAL A 143 -11.05 5.29 1.29
CA VAL A 143 -12.02 5.81 2.26
C VAL A 143 -11.93 5.04 3.58
N TYR A 144 -11.78 3.73 3.51
CA TYR A 144 -11.67 2.91 4.71
C TYR A 144 -10.44 3.26 5.55
N ARG A 145 -9.29 3.51 4.90
CA ARG A 145 -8.07 3.98 5.55
C ARG A 145 -8.28 5.34 6.25
N GLN A 146 -9.01 6.28 5.63
CA GLN A 146 -9.39 7.55 6.25
C GLN A 146 -10.30 7.36 7.46
N TRP A 147 -11.28 6.46 7.35
CA TRP A 147 -12.17 6.14 8.47
C TRP A 147 -11.41 5.53 9.66
N CYS A 148 -10.46 4.65 9.40
CA CYS A 148 -9.55 4.12 10.42
C CYS A 148 -8.72 5.23 11.07
N ASP A 149 -8.21 6.19 10.29
CA ASP A 149 -7.48 7.35 10.82
C ASP A 149 -8.36 8.26 11.69
N ALA A 150 -9.60 8.56 11.29
CA ALA A 150 -10.53 9.30 12.12
C ALA A 150 -10.80 8.63 13.49
N LYS A 151 -10.76 7.29 13.52
CA LYS A 151 -10.96 6.50 14.74
C LYS A 151 -9.69 6.19 15.52
N ALA A 152 -8.52 6.61 15.04
CA ALA A 152 -7.21 6.21 15.58
C ALA A 152 -7.06 4.68 15.70
N GLN A 153 -7.52 3.95 14.69
CA GLN A 153 -7.43 2.49 14.60
C GLN A 153 -6.59 2.09 13.40
N LEU A 154 -5.88 0.98 13.48
CA LEU A 154 -5.16 0.44 12.31
C LEU A 154 -6.13 0.11 11.16
N CYS A 155 -5.62 0.08 9.93
CA CYS A 155 -6.40 -0.28 8.75
C CYS A 155 -6.08 -1.72 8.35
N VAL A 156 -7.11 -2.58 8.24
CA VAL A 156 -6.95 -3.97 7.78
C VAL A 156 -7.72 -4.18 6.49
N VAL A 157 -7.02 -4.63 5.46
CA VAL A 157 -7.59 -4.99 4.15
C VAL A 157 -7.28 -6.46 3.87
N VAL A 158 -8.31 -7.25 3.55
CA VAL A 158 -8.18 -8.63 3.09
C VAL A 158 -8.44 -8.67 1.59
N GLU A 159 -7.42 -8.96 0.81
CA GLU A 159 -7.51 -9.16 -0.63
C GLU A 159 -7.77 -10.65 -0.91
N GLN A 160 -8.99 -10.92 -1.34
CA GLN A 160 -9.43 -12.26 -1.66
C GLN A 160 -8.98 -12.61 -3.07
N ASP A 161 -8.29 -13.74 -3.22
CA ASP A 161 -7.97 -14.26 -4.54
C ASP A 161 -9.27 -14.64 -5.28
N ARG A 162 -9.37 -14.21 -6.55
CA ARG A 162 -10.56 -14.45 -7.39
C ARG A 162 -10.67 -15.92 -7.78
N THR A 163 -9.54 -16.56 -8.06
CA THR A 163 -9.49 -17.95 -8.53
C THR A 163 -9.39 -18.94 -7.39
N GLY A 164 -8.95 -18.49 -6.21
CA GLY A 164 -8.60 -19.40 -5.11
C GLY A 164 -7.46 -20.34 -5.46
N SER A 165 -6.74 -20.05 -6.53
CA SER A 165 -5.69 -20.88 -7.12
C SER A 165 -4.30 -20.30 -6.90
N ALA A 166 -4.21 -19.05 -6.41
CA ALA A 166 -2.93 -18.46 -6.08
C ALA A 166 -2.23 -19.33 -5.01
N PRO A 167 -1.02 -19.84 -5.29
CA PRO A 167 -0.26 -20.60 -4.32
C PRO A 167 0.02 -19.69 -3.11
N GLY A 168 -0.66 -19.97 -1.99
CA GLY A 168 -0.55 -19.22 -0.74
C GLY A 168 -1.84 -18.54 -0.26
N GLY A 169 -2.91 -18.48 -1.06
CA GLY A 169 -4.23 -18.04 -0.58
C GLY A 169 -4.46 -16.53 -0.54
N ASP A 170 -5.37 -16.09 0.35
CA ASP A 170 -5.77 -14.69 0.48
C ASP A 170 -4.66 -13.87 1.16
N GLN A 171 -4.55 -12.59 0.80
CA GLN A 171 -3.56 -11.68 1.36
C GLN A 171 -4.21 -10.74 2.37
N VAL A 172 -3.50 -10.43 3.46
CA VAL A 172 -3.93 -9.45 4.47
C VAL A 172 -2.88 -8.35 4.56
N VAL A 173 -3.34 -7.12 4.36
CA VAL A 173 -2.53 -5.91 4.50
C VAL A 173 -2.99 -5.16 5.75
N VAL A 174 -2.06 -4.92 6.67
CA VAL A 174 -2.32 -4.17 7.91
C VAL A 174 -1.49 -2.88 7.89
N ASP A 175 -2.13 -1.72 7.84
CA ASP A 175 -1.43 -0.42 7.91
C ASP A 175 -1.53 0.18 9.31
N LEU A 176 -0.36 0.48 9.87
CA LEU A 176 -0.20 1.07 11.19
C LEU A 176 -0.17 2.61 11.16
N ALA A 177 -0.03 3.24 9.98
CA ALA A 177 0.02 4.70 9.86
C ALA A 177 -1.19 5.44 10.49
N PRO A 178 -2.44 4.94 10.40
CA PRO A 178 -3.60 5.54 11.09
C PRO A 178 -3.46 5.66 12.61
N LEU A 179 -2.59 4.88 13.25
CA LEU A 179 -2.32 5.01 14.68
C LEU A 179 -1.58 6.32 15.01
N ARG A 180 -0.88 6.93 14.03
CA ARG A 180 -0.07 8.16 14.16
C ARG A 180 0.90 8.07 15.35
N ARG A 181 1.68 7.00 15.38
CA ARG A 181 2.66 6.70 16.44
C ARG A 181 4.01 6.35 15.84
N GLU A 182 5.06 6.80 16.52
CA GLU A 182 6.44 6.43 16.21
C GLU A 182 6.76 4.99 16.61
N ALA A 183 6.46 4.63 17.87
CA ALA A 183 6.74 3.32 18.42
C ALA A 183 5.56 2.37 18.17
N THR A 184 5.73 1.48 17.19
CA THR A 184 4.72 0.48 16.78
C THR A 184 5.16 -0.95 17.06
N GLU A 185 6.33 -1.16 17.64
CA GLU A 185 6.99 -2.47 17.76
C GLU A 185 6.16 -3.45 18.58
N GLN A 186 5.50 -2.99 19.65
CA GLN A 186 4.64 -3.83 20.48
C GLN A 186 3.39 -4.29 19.71
N VAL A 187 2.84 -3.42 18.86
CA VAL A 187 1.69 -3.77 18.00
C VAL A 187 2.13 -4.74 16.91
N GLU A 188 3.28 -4.50 16.28
CA GLU A 188 3.87 -5.39 15.29
C GLU A 188 4.13 -6.79 15.85
N ALA A 189 4.72 -6.87 17.05
CA ALA A 189 4.96 -8.14 17.73
C ALA A 189 3.66 -8.88 18.09
N ALA A 190 2.65 -8.17 18.60
CA ALA A 190 1.36 -8.75 18.92
C ALA A 190 0.62 -9.27 17.66
N LEU A 191 0.70 -8.52 16.55
CA LEU A 191 0.14 -8.96 15.27
C LEU A 191 0.90 -10.13 14.66
N ALA A 192 2.23 -10.17 14.77
CA ALA A 192 3.03 -11.31 14.34
C ALA A 192 2.67 -12.59 15.11
N ALA A 193 2.49 -12.49 16.44
CA ALA A 193 2.03 -13.61 17.26
C ALA A 193 0.62 -14.08 16.85
N LEU A 194 -0.32 -13.16 16.69
CA LEU A 194 -1.68 -13.46 16.23
C LEU A 194 -1.69 -14.12 14.84
N ALA A 195 -0.83 -13.67 13.92
CA ALA A 195 -0.69 -14.26 12.60
C ALA A 195 -0.20 -15.71 12.69
N ALA A 196 0.80 -15.99 13.52
CA ALA A 196 1.30 -17.33 13.76
C ALA A 196 0.22 -18.26 14.36
N GLU A 197 -0.57 -17.77 15.32
CA GLU A 197 -1.70 -18.51 15.91
C GLU A 197 -2.78 -18.86 14.87
N CYS A 198 -3.02 -17.97 13.92
CA CYS A 198 -3.99 -18.19 12.83
C CYS A 198 -3.41 -19.02 11.66
N GLY A 199 -2.12 -19.35 11.67
CA GLY A 199 -1.46 -20.05 10.54
C GLY A 199 -1.20 -19.18 9.32
N LEU A 200 -1.01 -17.86 9.50
CA LEU A 200 -0.63 -16.93 8.44
C LEU A 200 0.88 -16.76 8.37
N ARG A 201 1.41 -16.76 7.16
CA ARG A 201 2.82 -16.43 6.87
C ARG A 201 2.98 -14.91 6.77
N ARG A 202 3.99 -14.34 7.43
CA ARG A 202 4.41 -12.95 7.19
C ARG A 202 5.13 -12.86 5.84
N VAL A 203 4.68 -11.96 4.98
CA VAL A 203 5.27 -11.73 3.66
C VAL A 203 6.26 -10.56 3.78
N PRO A 204 7.54 -10.75 3.39
CA PRO A 204 8.52 -9.67 3.42
C PRO A 204 8.32 -8.69 2.26
N TYR A 205 8.89 -7.48 2.36
CA TYR A 205 8.74 -6.44 1.34
C TYR A 205 9.33 -6.80 -0.02
N GLN A 206 10.30 -7.72 -0.04
CA GLN A 206 10.91 -8.26 -1.25
C GLN A 206 9.91 -9.06 -2.09
N GLU A 207 9.02 -9.82 -1.43
CA GLU A 207 7.97 -10.58 -2.10
C GLU A 207 6.76 -9.70 -2.43
N ARG A 208 6.52 -8.66 -1.62
CA ARG A 208 5.42 -7.73 -1.82
C ARG A 208 5.87 -6.27 -1.64
N PRO A 209 6.14 -5.54 -2.74
CA PRO A 209 6.61 -4.16 -2.68
C PRO A 209 5.51 -3.20 -2.20
N LEU A 210 5.92 -2.01 -1.75
CA LEU A 210 5.01 -0.95 -1.30
C LEU A 210 4.08 -0.44 -2.41
N ASP A 211 4.47 -0.60 -3.68
CA ASP A 211 3.62 -0.22 -4.81
C ASP A 211 2.42 -1.17 -4.98
N ALA A 212 2.47 -2.34 -4.34
CA ALA A 212 1.38 -3.32 -4.32
C ALA A 212 0.39 -3.09 -3.15
N LEU A 213 0.27 -1.86 -2.64
CA LEU A 213 -0.69 -1.52 -1.60
C LEU A 213 -2.12 -1.41 -2.15
N PRO A 214 -3.13 -1.81 -1.36
CA PRO A 214 -4.52 -1.76 -1.81
C PRO A 214 -5.10 -0.34 -1.79
N TRP A 215 -4.34 0.68 -1.40
CA TRP A 215 -4.77 2.09 -1.42
C TRP A 215 -3.73 2.97 -2.11
N ASN A 216 -4.20 4.09 -2.62
CA ASN A 216 -3.36 5.09 -3.28
C ASN A 216 -2.69 5.99 -2.23
N ILE A 217 -1.38 6.15 -2.33
CA ILE A 217 -0.60 7.11 -1.55
C ILE A 217 0.03 8.06 -2.57
N LEU A 218 -0.14 9.37 -2.37
CA LEU A 218 0.63 10.35 -3.14
C LEU A 218 2.01 10.41 -2.51
N ALA A 219 2.90 9.52 -2.95
CA ALA A 219 4.18 9.27 -2.30
C ALA A 219 5.12 10.47 -2.35
N ASP A 220 5.01 11.34 -3.36
CA ASP A 220 5.84 12.52 -3.49
C ASP A 220 4.99 13.65 -4.08
N TRP A 221 4.78 14.70 -3.29
CA TRP A 221 4.67 16.02 -3.89
C TRP A 221 6.09 16.57 -3.91
N VAL A 222 6.65 16.69 -5.11
CA VAL A 222 7.64 17.72 -5.35
C VAL A 222 6.96 19.02 -4.94
N GLU A 223 7.49 19.71 -3.93
CA GLU A 223 6.96 20.98 -3.37
C GLU A 223 6.95 22.16 -4.37
N GLY A 224 6.79 21.90 -5.67
CA GLY A 224 6.78 22.90 -6.74
C GLY A 224 5.63 22.76 -7.75
N GLU A 225 4.77 21.74 -7.63
CA GLU A 225 3.42 21.84 -8.22
C GLU A 225 2.55 22.56 -7.18
N GLU A 226 2.78 23.86 -6.96
CA GLU A 226 1.71 24.67 -6.41
C GLU A 226 0.58 24.58 -7.43
N ASP A 227 -0.58 24.08 -6.99
CA ASP A 227 -1.80 24.09 -7.78
C ASP A 227 -1.91 25.50 -8.36
N GLU A 228 -1.69 25.66 -9.66
CA GLU A 228 -2.06 26.88 -10.41
C GLU A 228 -3.57 27.00 -10.23
N GLU A 229 -3.95 27.66 -9.13
CA GLU A 229 -5.32 28.00 -8.84
C GLU A 229 -5.75 28.93 -9.99
N GLU A 230 -6.61 28.41 -10.87
CA GLU A 230 -7.57 29.15 -11.68
C GLU A 230 -8.47 30.00 -10.73
N GLU A 231 -7.88 30.93 -9.98
CA GLU A 231 -8.56 32.05 -9.37
C GLU A 231 -8.21 33.26 -10.22
N GLY A 232 -9.15 33.62 -11.10
CA GLY A 232 -9.19 34.92 -11.74
C GLY A 232 -9.46 36.05 -10.75
N GLU A 233 -8.60 36.18 -9.73
CA GLU A 233 -8.55 37.32 -8.83
C GLU A 233 -7.20 38.00 -9.04
N LYS A 234 -7.23 39.17 -9.69
CA LYS A 234 -6.10 40.10 -9.78
C LYS A 234 -5.70 40.49 -8.36
N VAL A 235 -4.75 39.79 -7.77
CA VAL A 235 -4.06 40.24 -6.56
C VAL A 235 -2.71 40.78 -6.99
N GLU A 236 -2.50 42.06 -6.69
CA GLU A 236 -1.25 42.78 -6.88
C GLU A 236 -0.09 42.07 -6.15
N GLU A 237 0.90 41.74 -6.96
CA GLU A 237 2.35 41.78 -6.72
C GLU A 237 2.78 42.11 -5.27
N VAL A 238 3.12 41.05 -4.51
CA VAL A 238 3.97 41.18 -3.32
C VAL A 238 5.17 40.24 -3.49
N GLU A 239 6.35 40.85 -3.49
CA GLU A 239 7.66 40.27 -3.82
C GLU A 239 8.02 38.99 -3.05
N ALA A 240 8.33 37.93 -3.80
CA ALA A 240 8.92 36.68 -3.33
C ALA A 240 10.45 36.68 -3.52
N SER A 241 11.22 36.44 -2.46
CA SER A 241 12.70 36.46 -2.47
C SER A 241 13.34 35.12 -2.03
N ALA A 242 12.81 33.98 -2.50
CA ALA A 242 13.42 32.67 -2.21
C ALA A 242 13.40 31.60 -3.34
N PRO A 243 12.40 31.50 -4.25
CA PRO A 243 12.38 30.42 -5.25
C PRO A 243 13.32 30.64 -6.45
N ALA A 244 13.76 31.88 -6.70
CA ALA A 244 14.58 32.22 -7.87
C ALA A 244 15.96 31.55 -7.89
N ALA A 245 16.56 31.30 -6.72
CA ALA A 245 17.90 30.70 -6.63
C ALA A 245 17.90 29.19 -6.95
N GLN A 246 16.80 28.50 -6.69
CA GLN A 246 16.68 27.06 -6.95
C GLN A 246 16.31 26.76 -8.40
N GLU A 247 15.47 27.62 -9.00
CA GLU A 247 15.16 27.61 -10.44
C GLU A 247 16.40 27.98 -11.28
N GLN A 248 17.19 28.98 -10.87
CA GLN A 248 18.47 29.28 -11.53
C GLN A 248 19.45 28.11 -11.47
N ARG A 249 19.51 27.36 -10.35
CA ARG A 249 20.35 26.15 -10.27
C ARG A 249 19.85 25.01 -11.16
N ARG A 250 18.53 24.80 -11.30
CA ARG A 250 17.97 23.83 -12.26
C ARG A 250 18.25 24.24 -13.70
N ARG A 251 18.10 25.52 -14.03
CA ARG A 251 18.43 26.06 -15.36
C ARG A 251 19.93 25.96 -15.68
N GLN A 252 20.80 26.22 -14.70
CA GLN A 252 22.25 26.05 -14.85
C GLN A 252 22.69 24.57 -14.94
N GLN A 253 21.89 23.63 -14.43
CA GLN A 253 22.15 22.18 -14.56
C GLN A 253 21.51 21.56 -15.80
N GLN A 254 20.68 22.31 -16.53
CA GLN A 254 20.04 21.89 -17.78
C GLN A 254 20.50 22.78 -18.92
N GLU A 255 21.82 22.97 -19.05
CA GLU A 255 22.33 23.46 -20.32
C GLU A 255 22.00 22.41 -21.39
N PRO A 256 21.28 22.78 -22.46
CA PRO A 256 20.89 21.84 -23.49
C PRO A 256 22.16 21.25 -24.10
N MET A 257 22.22 19.92 -24.21
CA MET A 257 23.33 19.27 -24.92
C MET A 257 23.49 19.91 -26.29
N SER A 258 24.73 20.20 -26.65
CA SER A 258 25.07 20.75 -27.94
C SER A 258 24.64 19.81 -29.06
N ALA A 259 24.40 20.35 -30.26
CA ALA A 259 24.05 19.56 -31.43
C ALA A 259 25.09 18.45 -31.74
N ALA A 260 26.37 18.74 -31.47
CA ALA A 260 27.46 17.78 -31.63
C ALA A 260 27.39 16.61 -30.64
N GLU A 261 27.03 16.88 -29.38
CA GLU A 261 26.83 15.83 -28.37
C GLU A 261 25.61 14.96 -28.71
N LEU A 262 24.53 15.55 -29.19
CA LEU A 262 23.34 14.81 -29.62
C LEU A 262 23.66 13.88 -30.81
N GLU A 263 24.46 14.34 -31.77
CA GLU A 263 24.96 13.51 -32.86
C GLU A 263 25.86 12.35 -32.34
N ALA A 264 26.72 12.62 -31.36
CA ALA A 264 27.55 11.60 -30.73
C ALA A 264 26.72 10.52 -30.03
N VAL A 265 25.65 10.88 -29.32
CA VAL A 265 24.73 9.93 -28.68
C VAL A 265 23.99 9.09 -29.74
N ARG A 266 23.53 9.69 -30.85
CA ARG A 266 22.95 8.94 -31.98
C ARG A 266 23.93 7.93 -32.57
N ALA A 267 25.18 8.34 -32.76
CA ALA A 267 26.23 7.46 -33.25
C ALA A 267 26.51 6.30 -32.27
N ALA A 268 26.52 6.57 -30.97
CA ALA A 268 26.68 5.55 -29.93
C ALA A 268 25.53 4.52 -29.93
N VAL A 269 24.28 4.98 -30.05
CA VAL A 269 23.11 4.08 -30.19
C VAL A 269 23.24 3.19 -31.42
N ALA A 270 23.65 3.75 -32.56
CA ALA A 270 23.85 2.99 -33.80
C ALA A 270 24.98 1.95 -33.67
N ALA A 271 26.11 2.33 -33.07
CA ALA A 271 27.25 1.44 -32.84
C ALA A 271 26.87 0.28 -31.90
N GLN A 272 26.19 0.58 -30.79
CA GLN A 272 25.76 -0.45 -29.84
C GLN A 272 24.73 -1.41 -30.46
N ALA A 273 23.82 -0.89 -31.28
CA ALA A 273 22.88 -1.73 -32.02
C ALA A 273 23.59 -2.67 -33.01
N ALA A 274 24.67 -2.22 -33.65
CA ALA A 274 25.50 -3.06 -34.51
C ALA A 274 26.24 -4.14 -33.70
N ALA A 275 26.76 -3.80 -32.52
CA ALA A 275 27.40 -4.77 -31.62
C ALA A 275 26.44 -5.89 -31.19
N VAL A 276 25.20 -5.54 -30.81
CA VAL A 276 24.15 -6.52 -30.48
C VAL A 276 23.84 -7.44 -31.67
N ARG A 277 23.84 -6.93 -32.91
CA ARG A 277 23.66 -7.74 -34.12
C ARG A 277 24.84 -8.69 -34.34
N GLN A 278 26.08 -8.20 -34.23
CA GLN A 278 27.28 -9.03 -34.37
C GLN A 278 27.32 -10.18 -33.35
N LEU A 279 26.95 -9.92 -32.09
CA LEU A 279 26.84 -10.96 -31.08
C LEU A 279 25.81 -12.04 -31.48
N LYS A 280 24.67 -11.64 -32.04
CA LYS A 280 23.65 -12.58 -32.54
C LYS A 280 24.12 -13.35 -33.78
N ASP A 281 24.80 -12.67 -34.71
CA ASP A 281 25.35 -13.27 -35.93
C ASP A 281 26.47 -14.27 -35.62
N SER A 282 27.19 -14.10 -34.50
CA SER A 282 28.14 -15.09 -33.98
C SER A 282 27.50 -16.35 -33.37
N GLY A 283 26.16 -16.45 -33.39
CA GLY A 283 25.42 -17.61 -32.91
C GLY A 283 25.04 -17.56 -31.42
N LEU A 284 25.28 -16.43 -30.73
CA LEU A 284 24.84 -16.27 -29.35
C LEU A 284 23.32 -16.08 -29.29
N GLY A 285 22.65 -16.91 -28.48
CA GLY A 285 21.22 -16.81 -28.25
C GLY A 285 20.84 -15.59 -27.41
N ASN A 286 19.57 -15.19 -27.44
CA ASN A 286 19.05 -14.04 -26.67
C ASN A 286 19.21 -14.16 -25.14
N LYS A 287 19.49 -15.37 -24.63
CA LYS A 287 19.73 -15.63 -23.20
C LYS A 287 21.21 -15.60 -22.81
N ALA A 288 22.12 -15.45 -23.77
CA ALA A 288 23.54 -15.35 -23.48
C ALA A 288 23.80 -14.07 -22.67
N PRO A 289 24.60 -14.13 -21.59
CA PRO A 289 24.82 -12.99 -20.70
C PRO A 289 25.44 -11.80 -21.46
N GLU A 290 26.28 -12.03 -22.48
CA GLU A 290 26.85 -10.94 -23.28
C GLU A 290 25.78 -10.19 -24.10
N VAL A 291 24.83 -10.93 -24.67
CA VAL A 291 23.72 -10.35 -25.44
C VAL A 291 22.79 -9.56 -24.52
N VAL A 292 22.51 -10.06 -23.32
CA VAL A 292 21.68 -9.37 -22.33
C VAL A 292 22.33 -8.05 -21.89
N ALA A 293 23.60 -8.07 -21.52
CA ALA A 293 24.32 -6.87 -21.11
C ALA A 293 24.41 -5.82 -22.23
N ALA A 294 24.69 -6.26 -23.47
CA ALA A 294 24.76 -5.36 -24.62
C ALA A 294 23.39 -4.71 -24.95
N VAL A 295 22.29 -5.45 -24.76
CA VAL A 295 20.92 -4.94 -24.93
C VAL A 295 20.55 -3.96 -23.82
N GLU A 296 20.94 -4.22 -22.57
CA GLU A 296 20.70 -3.29 -21.45
C GLU A 296 21.40 -1.94 -21.71
N GLN A 297 22.67 -1.96 -22.13
CA GLN A 297 23.40 -0.75 -22.50
C GLN A 297 22.74 -0.02 -23.68
N LEU A 298 22.23 -0.74 -24.68
CA LEU A 298 21.47 -0.14 -25.78
C LEU A 298 20.18 0.56 -25.30
N MET A 299 19.49 -0.01 -24.31
CA MET A 299 18.29 0.59 -23.74
C MET A 299 18.60 1.87 -22.95
N GLN A 300 19.73 1.91 -22.24
CA GLN A 300 20.22 3.11 -21.55
C GLN A 300 20.54 4.22 -22.55
N LEU A 301 21.34 3.94 -23.59
CA LEU A 301 21.70 4.93 -24.62
C LEU A 301 20.47 5.46 -25.38
N LYS A 302 19.45 4.62 -25.61
CA LYS A 302 18.19 5.07 -26.23
C LYS A 302 17.39 6.00 -25.32
N ALA A 303 17.37 5.74 -24.02
CA ALA A 303 16.72 6.62 -23.05
C ALA A 303 17.41 7.98 -22.97
N GLU A 304 18.76 7.99 -22.97
CA GLU A 304 19.57 9.21 -23.03
C GLU A 304 19.31 10.00 -24.31
N LEU A 305 19.28 9.33 -25.47
CA LEU A 305 18.95 9.99 -26.75
C LEU A 305 17.55 10.61 -26.74
N GLN A 306 16.56 9.90 -26.20
CA GLN A 306 15.19 10.42 -26.11
C GLN A 306 15.09 11.65 -25.22
N GLN A 307 15.80 11.66 -24.08
CA GLN A 307 15.85 12.82 -23.19
C GLN A 307 16.54 14.01 -23.86
N ALA A 308 17.63 13.76 -24.59
CA ALA A 308 18.35 14.76 -25.37
C ALA A 308 17.47 15.44 -26.42
N GLU A 309 16.76 14.64 -27.22
CA GLU A 309 15.88 15.13 -28.28
C GLU A 309 14.69 15.91 -27.71
N ALA A 310 14.13 15.47 -26.58
CA ALA A 310 13.08 16.20 -25.89
C ALA A 310 13.57 17.56 -25.35
N ALA A 311 14.80 17.63 -24.84
CA ALA A 311 15.40 18.87 -24.35
C ALA A 311 15.62 19.88 -25.48
N VAL A 312 16.12 19.43 -26.64
CA VAL A 312 16.28 20.29 -27.83
C VAL A 312 14.92 20.77 -28.35
N ALA A 313 13.93 19.88 -28.44
CA ALA A 313 12.58 20.26 -28.87
C ALA A 313 11.92 21.27 -27.91
N ALA A 314 12.16 21.15 -26.60
CA ALA A 314 11.67 22.11 -25.61
C ALA A 314 12.37 23.48 -25.73
N ALA A 315 13.66 23.51 -26.06
CA ALA A 315 14.39 24.75 -26.30
C ALA A 315 13.88 25.48 -27.55
N ASP A 316 13.59 24.75 -28.64
CA ASP A 316 13.02 25.33 -29.87
C ASP A 316 11.57 25.79 -29.71
N ALA A 317 10.79 25.13 -28.85
CA ALA A 317 9.40 25.47 -28.57
C ALA A 317 9.22 26.67 -27.63
N SER A 318 10.28 27.15 -26.96
CA SER A 318 10.22 28.34 -26.11
C SER A 318 10.35 29.59 -26.99
N PRO A 319 9.26 30.33 -27.27
CA PRO A 319 9.35 31.53 -28.10
C PRO A 319 10.26 32.54 -27.41
N ALA A 320 11.33 32.95 -28.11
CA ALA A 320 12.20 34.01 -27.63
C ALA A 320 11.32 35.21 -27.21
N PRO A 321 11.55 35.80 -26.02
CA PRO A 321 10.78 36.95 -25.59
C PRO A 321 11.04 38.06 -26.61
N VAL A 322 10.02 38.35 -27.43
CA VAL A 322 9.99 39.52 -28.29
C VAL A 322 10.09 40.74 -27.38
N SER A 323 11.29 41.29 -27.31
CA SER A 323 11.60 42.54 -26.64
C SER A 323 10.64 43.61 -27.14
N ALA A 324 9.69 43.99 -26.29
CA ALA A 324 8.71 45.03 -26.55
C ALA A 324 9.45 46.36 -26.78
N ALA A 325 9.49 46.79 -28.04
CA ALA A 325 9.83 48.15 -28.39
C ALA A 325 8.71 49.07 -27.90
N VAL A 326 9.12 50.05 -27.10
CA VAL A 326 8.31 51.16 -26.58
C VAL A 326 7.92 52.04 -27.76
N ASP A 327 6.63 52.09 -28.10
CA ASP A 327 6.05 53.15 -28.93
C ASP A 327 4.89 53.81 -28.17
N THR A 328 5.14 55.04 -27.75
CA THR A 328 4.20 55.97 -27.16
C THR A 328 3.33 56.61 -28.24
N HIS A 329 1.99 56.55 -28.11
CA HIS A 329 1.08 57.46 -28.81
C HIS A 329 -0.10 57.89 -27.91
N PRO A 330 -0.54 59.17 -27.97
CA PRO A 330 -1.56 59.72 -27.09
C PRO A 330 -2.98 59.73 -27.71
N LEU A 331 -3.96 59.61 -26.80
CA LEU A 331 -5.34 60.13 -26.78
C LEU A 331 -5.93 60.77 -28.07
N ALA A 332 -7.08 60.23 -28.51
CA ALA A 332 -8.21 61.04 -28.96
C ALA A 332 -9.54 60.27 -28.83
N ASP A 333 -10.53 60.98 -28.27
CA ASP A 333 -11.96 60.65 -28.17
C ASP A 333 -12.60 60.31 -29.53
N THR A 334 -13.59 59.40 -29.51
CA THR A 334 -14.96 59.62 -30.07
C THR A 334 -15.81 58.33 -30.02
N ALA A 335 -16.97 58.42 -29.35
CA ALA A 335 -18.15 57.59 -29.62
C ALA A 335 -18.97 58.26 -30.77
N PRO A 336 -20.18 57.81 -31.16
CA PRO A 336 -20.92 56.55 -30.92
C PRO A 336 -21.48 55.94 -32.23
N THR A 337 -22.06 54.73 -32.19
CA THR A 337 -23.40 54.36 -32.76
C THR A 337 -23.61 52.84 -32.86
N SER A 338 -24.71 52.36 -32.26
CA SER A 338 -25.42 51.13 -32.64
C SER A 338 -26.28 51.41 -33.88
N PRO A 339 -26.80 50.41 -34.65
CA PRO A 339 -27.90 49.56 -34.17
C PRO A 339 -28.01 48.14 -34.79
N SER A 340 -28.89 47.31 -34.20
CA SER A 340 -29.86 46.35 -34.83
C SER A 340 -29.38 45.40 -35.96
N SER A 341 -29.72 44.11 -36.06
CA SER A 341 -30.98 43.41 -35.80
C SER A 341 -30.84 41.95 -36.29
N SER A 342 -31.79 41.10 -35.88
CA SER A 342 -32.36 39.94 -36.63
C SER A 342 -31.44 38.74 -36.91
N SER A 343 -31.84 37.48 -36.89
CA SER A 343 -33.13 36.79 -36.69
C SER A 343 -32.85 35.29 -36.85
N SER A 344 -33.74 34.42 -36.30
CA SER A 344 -34.22 33.15 -36.89
C SER A 344 -33.17 32.10 -37.35
N SER A 345 -33.22 30.81 -37.02
CA SER A 345 -34.38 29.90 -36.98
C SER A 345 -33.85 28.51 -36.62
N SER A 346 -34.54 27.76 -35.76
CA SER A 346 -34.62 26.29 -35.87
C SER A 346 -35.64 25.93 -36.97
N PRO A 347 -35.61 24.74 -37.59
CA PRO A 347 -36.23 23.57 -36.96
C PRO A 347 -35.63 22.18 -37.30
N SER A 348 -36.10 21.23 -36.49
CA SER A 348 -36.14 19.78 -36.54
C SER A 348 -36.18 19.07 -37.91
N ALA A 349 -35.58 17.87 -37.97
CA ALA A 349 -36.25 16.62 -38.37
C ALA A 349 -35.36 15.36 -38.20
N PRO A 350 -35.94 14.13 -38.12
CA PRO A 350 -35.28 12.91 -37.63
C PRO A 350 -35.12 11.76 -38.66
N SER A 351 -34.32 10.75 -38.27
CA SER A 351 -34.37 9.31 -38.69
C SER A 351 -33.91 8.96 -40.13
N PRO A 352 -33.64 7.67 -40.50
CA PRO A 352 -33.73 6.41 -39.74
C PRO A 352 -32.51 5.46 -39.83
N SER A 353 -32.54 4.44 -38.96
CA SER A 353 -31.77 3.19 -39.01
C SER A 353 -31.99 2.38 -40.29
N PRO A 354 -31.04 1.48 -40.62
CA PRO A 354 -31.44 0.16 -41.10
C PRO A 354 -30.69 -1.00 -40.40
N SER A 355 -31.50 -1.90 -39.86
CA SER A 355 -31.47 -3.37 -39.97
C SER A 355 -30.17 -4.11 -40.26
N ALA A 356 -29.89 -5.09 -39.39
CA ALA A 356 -29.09 -6.29 -39.63
C ALA A 356 -29.59 -7.12 -40.84
N PRO A 357 -28.77 -8.03 -41.38
CA PRO A 357 -28.97 -9.42 -40.97
C PRO A 357 -27.69 -10.29 -40.86
N ALA A 358 -27.89 -11.37 -40.09
CA ALA A 358 -27.21 -12.65 -39.99
C ALA A 358 -26.19 -13.08 -41.06
N ALA A 359 -25.10 -13.71 -40.60
CA ALA A 359 -24.48 -14.93 -41.16
C ALA A 359 -23.25 -15.28 -40.29
N SER A 360 -23.29 -16.37 -39.53
CA SER A 360 -22.71 -17.68 -39.89
C SER A 360 -21.33 -17.90 -39.28
N ALA A 361 -21.30 -18.78 -38.27
CA ALA A 361 -20.10 -19.48 -37.84
C ALA A 361 -19.56 -20.36 -38.98
N PRO A 362 -18.27 -20.71 -38.93
CA PRO A 362 -17.99 -22.14 -38.86
C PRO A 362 -16.99 -22.53 -37.77
N GLU A 363 -17.39 -23.65 -37.18
CA GLU A 363 -16.71 -24.65 -36.37
C GLU A 363 -15.48 -25.26 -37.06
N ALA A 364 -14.41 -25.54 -36.28
CA ALA A 364 -13.48 -26.69 -36.35
C ALA A 364 -12.14 -26.37 -35.62
N PRO A 365 -11.28 -27.35 -35.29
CA PRO A 365 -11.52 -28.43 -34.33
C PRO A 365 -10.37 -28.59 -33.29
N ALA A 366 -10.62 -29.49 -32.35
CA ALA A 366 -9.71 -29.95 -31.29
C ALA A 366 -8.46 -30.72 -31.77
N ALA A 367 -7.42 -30.74 -30.92
CA ALA A 367 -6.32 -31.71 -30.74
C ALA A 367 -5.05 -30.92 -30.33
N SER A 368 -4.13 -31.34 -29.46
CA SER A 368 -3.89 -32.56 -28.70
C SER A 368 -2.79 -32.28 -27.66
N ALA A 369 -2.72 -33.18 -26.67
CA ALA A 369 -1.80 -33.23 -25.55
C ALA A 369 -0.29 -33.15 -25.86
N THR A 370 0.51 -32.75 -24.87
CA THR A 370 1.84 -33.34 -24.65
C THR A 370 2.30 -33.18 -23.18
N THR A 371 2.21 -34.30 -22.48
CA THR A 371 3.26 -34.97 -21.68
C THR A 371 4.16 -34.13 -20.76
N ALA A 372 4.09 -34.46 -19.47
CA ALA A 372 5.09 -34.19 -18.45
C ALA A 372 6.41 -34.92 -18.74
N THR A 373 7.54 -34.23 -18.55
CA THR A 373 8.84 -34.88 -18.35
C THR A 373 9.47 -34.27 -17.11
N ALA A 374 9.55 -35.08 -16.06
CA ALA A 374 10.40 -34.86 -14.91
C ALA A 374 11.87 -35.02 -15.36
N VAL A 375 12.71 -34.05 -15.00
CA VAL A 375 14.17 -34.21 -15.07
C VAL A 375 14.69 -34.17 -13.65
N ALA A 376 15.36 -35.26 -13.30
CA ALA A 376 16.05 -35.51 -12.06
C ALA A 376 17.39 -34.76 -11.99
N GLY A 377 17.81 -34.49 -10.75
CA GLY A 377 19.20 -34.64 -10.30
C GLY A 377 20.24 -33.71 -10.93
N GLY A 378 20.45 -32.57 -10.28
CA GLY A 378 21.70 -31.82 -10.38
C GLY A 378 22.19 -31.48 -8.98
N ASP A 379 23.24 -32.17 -8.52
CA ASP A 379 24.00 -31.83 -7.32
C ASP A 379 24.59 -30.42 -7.50
N GLY A 380 24.06 -29.48 -6.72
CA GLY A 380 24.53 -28.10 -6.66
C GLY A 380 25.74 -27.97 -5.73
N PRO A 381 26.75 -27.16 -6.09
CA PRO A 381 27.85 -26.83 -5.20
C PRO A 381 27.36 -26.00 -4.02
N SER A 382 27.97 -26.28 -2.87
CA SER A 382 27.83 -25.66 -1.55
C SER A 382 27.42 -24.17 -1.55
N ASP A 383 26.26 -23.95 -0.93
CA ASP A 383 25.62 -22.68 -0.56
C ASP A 383 26.46 -21.99 0.54
N ASP A 384 27.44 -21.18 0.13
CA ASP A 384 28.03 -20.17 1.01
C ASP A 384 26.99 -19.06 1.18
N GLY A 385 26.39 -19.03 2.37
CA GLY A 385 25.24 -18.20 2.71
C GLY A 385 25.41 -16.73 2.31
N ASP A 386 24.74 -16.38 1.22
CA ASP A 386 24.38 -15.00 0.89
C ASP A 386 23.49 -14.50 2.04
N ALA A 387 24.08 -13.74 2.96
CA ALA A 387 23.36 -12.96 3.94
C ALA A 387 22.48 -11.98 3.17
N ALA A 388 21.26 -12.40 2.86
CA ALA A 388 20.28 -11.62 2.13
C ALA A 388 20.26 -10.21 2.69
N VAL A 389 20.75 -9.26 1.90
CA VAL A 389 20.79 -7.85 2.26
C VAL A 389 19.35 -7.43 2.50
N LEU A 390 18.93 -7.43 3.77
CA LEU A 390 17.62 -7.00 4.19
C LEU A 390 17.51 -5.53 3.79
N LEU A 391 16.78 -5.28 2.71
CA LEU A 391 16.47 -3.92 2.29
C LEU A 391 15.95 -3.13 3.50
N PRO A 392 16.40 -1.89 3.68
CA PRO A 392 16.03 -1.09 4.84
C PRO A 392 14.51 -1.01 4.97
N ALA A 393 14.04 -1.02 6.21
CA ALA A 393 12.62 -0.87 6.53
C ALA A 393 12.02 0.33 5.76
N PRO A 394 10.74 0.26 5.35
CA PRO A 394 10.11 1.31 4.56
C PRO A 394 10.26 2.66 5.27
N ARG A 395 10.50 3.70 4.46
CA ARG A 395 10.63 5.08 4.94
C ARG A 395 9.37 5.44 5.74
N ARG A 396 9.53 5.69 7.04
CA ARG A 396 8.48 6.29 7.86
C ARG A 396 8.42 7.78 7.55
N SER A 397 7.23 8.36 7.57
CA SER A 397 7.11 9.82 7.48
C SER A 397 7.82 10.45 8.69
N PRO A 398 8.41 11.65 8.54
CA PRO A 398 8.83 12.44 9.68
C PRO A 398 7.72 12.52 10.73
N VAL A 399 8.12 12.55 12.00
CA VAL A 399 7.21 12.55 13.15
C VAL A 399 6.19 13.67 13.03
N GLU A 400 6.66 14.84 12.61
CA GLU A 400 5.91 16.07 12.41
C GLU A 400 4.74 15.87 11.45
N HIS A 401 4.93 15.05 10.41
CA HIS A 401 3.92 14.76 9.39
C HIS A 401 2.75 13.98 9.98
N TYR A 402 2.99 13.11 10.96
CA TYR A 402 1.91 12.39 11.64
C TYR A 402 0.98 13.33 12.41
N TYR A 403 1.37 14.56 12.72
CA TYR A 403 0.53 15.50 13.46
C TYR A 403 -0.21 16.49 12.56
N SER A 404 0.39 16.90 11.45
CA SER A 404 -0.13 17.97 10.59
C SER A 404 -0.77 17.47 9.30
N LEU A 405 -0.36 16.32 8.76
CA LEU A 405 -0.79 15.90 7.44
C LEU A 405 -2.05 15.02 7.48
N PRO A 406 -2.90 15.10 6.44
CA PRO A 406 -3.98 14.14 6.26
C PRO A 406 -3.41 12.76 5.91
N ILE A 407 -4.11 11.69 6.27
CA ILE A 407 -3.60 10.31 6.15
C ILE A 407 -3.19 9.93 4.72
N TRP A 408 -3.81 10.53 3.71
CA TRP A 408 -3.48 10.27 2.30
C TRP A 408 -2.14 10.88 1.85
N ARG A 409 -1.53 11.74 2.66
CA ARG A 409 -0.15 12.24 2.53
C ARG A 409 0.85 11.53 3.45
N ILE A 410 0.37 10.70 4.38
CA ILE A 410 1.23 9.98 5.31
C ILE A 410 1.61 8.63 4.68
N HIS A 411 2.92 8.35 4.62
CA HIS A 411 3.43 7.06 4.16
C HIS A 411 2.80 5.93 4.97
N ALA A 412 2.33 4.89 4.27
CA ALA A 412 1.83 3.71 4.94
C ALA A 412 2.97 3.01 5.69
N VAL A 413 2.59 2.33 6.77
CA VAL A 413 3.46 1.41 7.51
C VAL A 413 2.82 0.03 7.42
N PRO A 414 2.90 -0.64 6.25
CA PRO A 414 2.13 -1.84 5.99
C PRO A 414 2.85 -3.08 6.49
N LEU A 415 2.10 -4.01 7.08
CA LEU A 415 2.50 -5.38 7.35
C LEU A 415 1.72 -6.29 6.42
N PHE A 416 2.42 -7.23 5.78
CA PHE A 416 1.83 -8.17 4.84
C PHE A 416 1.78 -9.57 5.45
N TYR A 417 0.62 -10.21 5.31
CA TYR A 417 0.40 -11.60 5.71
C TYR A 417 -0.32 -12.35 4.59
N GLN A 418 -0.07 -13.65 4.50
CA GLN A 418 -0.66 -14.52 3.48
C GLN A 418 -1.09 -15.85 4.11
N GLY A 419 -2.24 -16.37 3.71
CA GLY A 419 -2.72 -17.68 4.16
C GLY A 419 -4.11 -18.05 3.67
N GLU A 420 -4.67 -19.12 4.24
CA GLU A 420 -5.99 -19.59 3.87
C GLU A 420 -7.08 -18.54 4.15
N ARG A 421 -8.13 -18.48 3.32
CA ARG A 421 -9.22 -17.51 3.44
C ARG A 421 -9.87 -17.48 4.83
N ALA A 422 -10.07 -18.64 5.45
CA ALA A 422 -10.66 -18.73 6.78
C ALA A 422 -9.74 -18.12 7.84
N ALA A 423 -8.46 -18.48 7.81
CA ALA A 423 -7.40 -17.93 8.67
C ALA A 423 -7.24 -16.42 8.50
N ALA A 424 -7.17 -15.94 7.26
CA ALA A 424 -7.04 -14.52 6.92
C ALA A 424 -8.18 -13.67 7.51
N LYS A 425 -9.43 -14.16 7.42
CA LYS A 425 -10.60 -13.49 8.01
C LYS A 425 -10.59 -13.54 9.54
N ALA A 426 -10.19 -14.67 10.14
CA ALA A 426 -10.10 -14.80 11.59
C ALA A 426 -9.05 -13.82 12.17
N PHE A 427 -7.88 -13.76 11.55
CA PHE A 427 -6.84 -12.80 11.88
C PHE A 427 -7.33 -11.35 11.73
N ALA A 428 -7.92 -11.00 10.59
CA ALA A 428 -8.40 -9.64 10.34
C ALA A 428 -9.45 -9.19 11.37
N ALA A 429 -10.36 -10.08 11.77
CA ALA A 429 -11.36 -9.80 12.80
C ALA A 429 -10.75 -9.59 14.21
N ALA A 430 -9.63 -10.26 14.52
CA ALA A 430 -8.95 -10.15 15.80
C ALA A 430 -7.88 -9.04 15.85
N ALA A 431 -7.35 -8.60 14.70
CA ALA A 431 -6.21 -7.69 14.61
C ALA A 431 -6.45 -6.33 15.30
N VAL A 432 -7.59 -5.68 15.06
CA VAL A 432 -7.91 -4.37 15.65
C VAL A 432 -7.96 -4.45 17.18
N LYS A 433 -8.59 -5.50 17.72
CA LYS A 433 -8.70 -5.71 19.17
C LYS A 433 -7.33 -6.01 19.80
N THR A 434 -6.53 -6.83 19.12
CA THR A 434 -5.18 -7.22 19.58
C THR A 434 -4.26 -5.99 19.63
N ALA A 435 -4.28 -5.16 18.58
CA ALA A 435 -3.52 -3.92 18.56
C ALA A 435 -3.97 -2.94 19.65
N ALA A 436 -5.27 -2.77 19.87
CA ALA A 436 -5.78 -1.92 20.95
C ALA A 436 -5.32 -2.41 22.33
N ALA A 437 -5.30 -3.73 22.56
CA ALA A 437 -4.80 -4.31 23.80
C ALA A 437 -3.30 -4.06 24.00
N ALA A 438 -2.48 -4.26 22.95
CA ALA A 438 -1.04 -3.98 22.99
C ALA A 438 -0.73 -2.51 23.28
N LEU A 439 -1.50 -1.58 22.72
CA LEU A 439 -1.38 -0.15 23.00
C LEU A 439 -1.77 0.21 24.45
N GLY A 440 -2.76 -0.50 25.02
CA GLY A 440 -3.19 -0.32 26.41
C GLY A 440 -2.16 -0.81 27.42
N SER A 441 -1.50 -1.95 27.15
CA SER A 441 -0.46 -2.49 28.05
C SER A 441 0.78 -1.59 28.11
N ALA A 442 1.14 -0.93 27.01
CA ALA A 442 2.28 0.00 26.96
C ALA A 442 2.12 1.16 27.94
N ALA A 443 0.90 1.71 28.04
CA ALA A 443 0.60 2.85 28.91
C ALA A 443 0.71 2.49 30.41
N ALA A 444 0.44 1.24 30.77
CA ALA A 444 0.51 0.79 32.16
C ALA A 444 1.95 0.51 32.64
N GLY A 445 2.86 0.12 31.73
CA GLY A 445 4.23 -0.27 32.07
C GLY A 445 5.20 0.90 32.38
N GLY A 446 4.90 2.12 31.92
CA GLY A 446 5.80 3.27 32.06
C GLY A 446 5.81 3.97 33.43
N GLY A 447 4.94 3.58 34.37
CA GLY A 447 4.79 4.21 35.69
C GLY A 447 5.56 3.53 36.84
N GLY A 448 6.33 2.47 36.57
CA GLY A 448 6.98 1.63 37.57
C GLY A 448 8.25 2.21 38.21
N GLY A 449 8.26 3.50 38.53
CA GLY A 449 9.34 4.19 39.26
C GLY A 449 8.89 4.59 40.66
N GLY A 450 8.83 3.62 41.59
CA GLY A 450 8.88 3.88 43.03
C GLY A 450 7.54 4.08 43.75
N LYS A 451 7.01 2.99 44.33
CA LYS A 451 6.77 2.85 45.78
C LYS A 451 5.96 1.58 46.07
N GLY A 452 6.50 0.74 46.95
CA GLY A 452 5.73 -0.11 47.85
C GLY A 452 5.22 -1.43 47.27
N ALA A 453 5.88 -2.51 47.69
CA ALA A 453 5.34 -3.86 47.62
C ALA A 453 3.97 -3.93 48.33
N GLY A 454 2.89 -3.96 47.54
CA GLY A 454 1.54 -4.29 47.99
C GLY A 454 1.00 -5.39 47.09
N ALA A 455 0.98 -6.62 47.58
CA ALA A 455 0.52 -7.79 46.85
C ALA A 455 -0.92 -7.61 46.31
N PRO A 456 -1.21 -7.88 45.03
CA PRO A 456 -2.56 -7.80 44.50
C PRO A 456 -3.40 -8.98 45.02
N ARG A 457 -4.48 -8.64 45.73
CA ARG A 457 -5.50 -9.57 46.22
C ARG A 457 -6.26 -10.17 45.02
N ALA A 458 -6.33 -11.50 44.97
CA ALA A 458 -7.00 -12.26 43.92
C ALA A 458 -8.49 -11.88 43.79
N VAL A 459 -8.87 -11.33 42.63
CA VAL A 459 -10.28 -11.14 42.25
C VAL A 459 -10.76 -12.43 41.59
N LYS A 460 -11.70 -13.12 42.25
CA LYS A 460 -12.34 -14.34 41.73
C LYS A 460 -13.11 -14.00 40.44
N ARG A 461 -12.77 -14.68 39.35
CA ARG A 461 -13.56 -14.74 38.12
C ARG A 461 -14.87 -15.48 38.41
N THR A 462 -15.99 -14.78 38.45
CA THR A 462 -17.33 -15.38 38.38
C THR A 462 -17.85 -15.29 36.94
N ASP A 463 -17.97 -16.48 36.34
CA ASP A 463 -18.90 -16.92 35.29
C ASP A 463 -19.52 -15.90 34.33
N ALA A 464 -18.90 -15.77 33.15
CA ALA A 464 -19.45 -15.10 31.97
C ALA A 464 -20.39 -15.99 31.13
N LYS A 465 -20.98 -17.05 31.70
CA LYS A 465 -21.81 -18.02 30.96
C LYS A 465 -23.32 -17.74 30.98
N GLU A 466 -23.80 -16.71 31.67
CA GLU A 466 -25.25 -16.50 31.85
C GLU A 466 -25.89 -15.36 31.05
N VAL A 467 -25.12 -14.58 30.28
CA VAL A 467 -25.65 -13.40 29.56
C VAL A 467 -26.18 -13.73 28.15
N LEU A 468 -25.97 -14.95 27.63
CA LEU A 468 -26.35 -15.31 26.26
C LEU A 468 -27.71 -16.02 26.10
N LYS A 469 -28.57 -16.03 27.12
CA LYS A 469 -29.87 -16.75 27.09
C LYS A 469 -31.13 -15.88 27.04
N GLN A 470 -31.03 -14.54 27.02
CA GLN A 470 -32.22 -13.66 27.10
C GLN A 470 -32.60 -12.89 25.82
N SER A 471 -31.89 -13.02 24.68
CA SER A 471 -32.18 -12.20 23.47
C SER A 471 -32.99 -12.91 22.37
N ARG A 472 -33.87 -13.87 22.69
CA ARG A 472 -34.79 -14.48 21.71
C ARG A 472 -36.22 -14.42 22.20
N LYS A 473 -36.86 -13.26 22.05
CA LYS A 473 -38.31 -13.09 21.91
C LYS A 473 -38.62 -11.63 21.52
N ALA A 474 -38.76 -11.38 20.22
CA ALA A 474 -39.50 -10.23 19.72
C ALA A 474 -40.54 -10.78 18.72
N PRO A 475 -41.82 -10.37 18.82
CA PRO A 475 -42.88 -10.90 17.99
C PRO A 475 -42.85 -10.30 16.59
N ILE A 476 -43.08 -11.16 15.60
CA ILE A 476 -43.38 -10.81 14.22
C ILE A 476 -44.81 -10.26 14.20
N TYR A 477 -45.00 -8.98 13.89
CA TYR A 477 -46.30 -8.46 13.50
C TYR A 477 -46.54 -8.78 12.02
N ARG A 478 -47.71 -9.38 11.75
CA ARG A 478 -48.28 -9.58 10.41
C ARG A 478 -48.99 -8.32 9.95
#